data_AF-A0A2W5YMF0-F1
#
_entry.id   AF-A0A2W5YMF0-F1
#
_cell.length_a   1.000
_cell.length_b   1.000
_cell.length_c   1.000
_cell.angle_alpha   90.00
_cell.angle_beta   90.00
_cell.angle_gamma   90.00
#
_symmetry.space_group_name_H-M   'P 1'
#
loop_
_entity.id
_entity.type
_entity.pdbx_description
1 polymer ?
#
loop_
_entity_poly.entity_id
_entity_poly.type
_entity_poly.pdbx_seq_one_letter_code
_entity_poly.pdbx_strand_id
1 'polypeptide(L)'
;MRATVDHSGVPVHPPLFFLSAFLLGALIDDRVWRLVIFRDDHWRWFGVIPFFAGIALVATGRQAMIKHGTNVNPTQPTTVIVETGPFRFTRNPLYLGLTLLYVGLSLL
;
A
#
# COMPACT_ATOMS: atom_id res chain seq x y z
N MET A 1 -9.50 -27.39 24.16
CA MET A 1 -8.58 -26.27 23.85
C MET A 1 -9.25 -25.38 22.81
N ARG A 2 -9.61 -24.13 23.14
CA ARG A 2 -10.12 -23.18 22.14
C ARG A 2 -8.91 -22.72 21.32
N ALA A 3 -8.89 -23.03 20.02
CA ALA A 3 -7.90 -22.47 19.11
C ALA A 3 -8.05 -20.95 19.14
N THR A 4 -7.08 -20.25 19.71
CA THR A 4 -7.00 -18.80 19.64
C THR A 4 -6.86 -18.43 18.17
N VAL A 5 -7.85 -17.74 17.63
CA VAL A 5 -7.84 -17.25 16.25
C VAL A 5 -6.65 -16.29 16.14
N ASP A 6 -5.58 -16.73 15.47
CA ASP A 6 -4.41 -15.90 15.21
C ASP A 6 -4.78 -14.82 14.19
N HIS A 7 -4.81 -13.58 14.66
CA HIS A 7 -5.02 -12.40 13.84
C HIS A 7 -4.01 -11.32 14.25
N SER A 8 -3.52 -10.56 13.27
CA SER A 8 -2.46 -9.54 13.48
C SER A 8 -2.84 -8.42 14.47
N GLY A 9 -4.10 -8.32 14.89
CA GLY A 9 -4.55 -7.35 15.88
C GLY A 9 -4.48 -5.90 15.38
N VAL A 10 -4.31 -5.69 14.07
CA VAL A 10 -4.25 -4.37 13.46
C VAL A 10 -5.69 -3.86 13.28
N PRO A 11 -6.12 -2.81 14.01
CA PRO A 11 -7.50 -2.33 13.96
C PRO A 11 -7.80 -1.51 12.71
N VAL A 12 -6.76 -1.03 12.01
CA VAL A 12 -6.90 -0.11 10.88
C VAL A 12 -6.61 -0.82 9.57
N HIS A 13 -7.56 -0.77 8.64
CA HIS A 13 -7.34 -1.23 7.28
C HIS A 13 -6.18 -0.45 6.65
N PRO A 14 -5.13 -1.11 6.15
CA PRO A 14 -3.93 -0.43 5.65
C PRO A 14 -4.19 0.69 4.64
N PRO A 15 -5.11 0.56 3.66
CA PRO A 15 -5.39 1.65 2.74
C PRO A 15 -5.87 2.94 3.42
N LEU A 16 -6.66 2.82 4.50
CA LEU A 16 -7.14 3.98 5.27
C LEU A 16 -6.00 4.64 6.03
N PHE A 17 -5.09 3.84 6.59
CA PHE A 17 -3.91 4.38 7.27
C PHE A 17 -3.03 5.18 6.30
N PHE A 18 -2.67 4.61 5.14
CA PHE A 18 -1.89 5.29 4.11
C PHE A 18 -2.59 6.55 3.58
N LEU A 19 -3.90 6.48 3.32
CA LEU A 19 -4.68 7.64 2.88
C LEU A 19 -4.71 8.74 3.94
N SER A 20 -4.92 8.38 5.22
CA SER A 20 -4.95 9.35 6.31
C SER A 20 -3.60 10.05 6.48
N ALA A 21 -2.50 9.30 6.45
CA ALA A 21 -1.16 9.86 6.49
C ALA A 21 -0.90 10.80 5.30
N PHE A 22 -1.34 10.43 4.09
CA PHE A 22 -1.15 11.24 2.89
C PHE A 22 -1.92 12.56 2.98
N LEU A 23 -3.20 12.52 3.37
CA LEU A 23 -4.03 13.71 3.52
C LEU A 23 -3.51 14.63 4.61
N LEU A 24 -3.04 14.08 5.74
CA LEU A 24 -2.41 14.86 6.81
C LEU A 24 -1.12 15.52 6.32
N GLY A 25 -0.27 14.79 5.61
CA GLY A 25 0.95 15.32 5.00
C GLY A 25 0.65 16.46 4.03
N ALA A 26 -0.31 16.28 3.13
CA ALA A 26 -0.75 17.31 2.18
C ALA A 26 -1.33 18.54 2.88
N LEU A 27 -2.10 18.36 3.95
CA LEU A 27 -2.63 19.48 4.74
C LEU A 27 -1.51 20.26 5.45
N ILE A 28 -0.51 19.56 6.00
CA ILE A 28 0.64 20.19 6.66
C ILE A 28 1.47 20.98 5.65
N ASP A 29 1.71 20.40 4.46
CA ASP A 29 2.43 21.06 3.38
C ASP A 29 1.70 22.32 2.89
N ASP A 30 0.36 22.26 2.75
CA ASP A 30 -0.45 23.41 2.35
C ASP A 30 -0.55 24.50 3.43
N ARG A 31 -0.70 24.13 4.71
CA ARG A 31 -1.13 25.06 5.77
C ARG A 31 -0.05 25.49 6.75
N VAL A 32 0.97 24.68 6.96
CA VAL A 32 1.95 24.93 8.03
C VAL A 32 3.28 25.33 7.45
N TRP A 33 3.86 24.46 6.62
CA TRP A 33 5.19 24.68 6.07
C TRP A 33 5.30 23.93 4.74
N ARG A 34 5.29 24.67 3.62
CA ARG A 34 5.63 24.07 2.33
C ARG A 34 7.05 23.57 2.38
N LEU A 35 7.23 22.26 2.30
CA LEU A 35 8.55 21.65 2.28
C LEU A 35 9.24 22.04 0.97
N VAL A 36 10.29 22.85 1.08
CA VAL A 36 11.02 23.41 -0.08
C VAL A 36 11.71 22.32 -0.93
N ILE A 37 11.75 21.08 -0.44
CA ILE A 37 12.44 19.92 -1.04
C ILE A 37 11.86 19.54 -2.42
N PHE A 38 10.56 19.75 -2.65
CA PHE A 38 9.88 19.37 -3.90
C PHE A 38 9.27 20.56 -4.65
N ARG A 39 9.84 21.75 -4.46
CA ARG A 39 9.30 22.99 -5.03
C ARG A 39 9.46 23.08 -6.55
N ASP A 40 10.39 22.32 -7.13
CA ASP A 40 10.66 22.29 -8.56
C ASP A 40 9.90 21.15 -9.26
N ASP A 41 9.25 21.46 -10.39
CA ASP A 41 8.44 20.53 -11.21
C ASP A 41 9.24 19.30 -11.73
N HIS A 42 10.58 19.34 -11.63
CA HIS A 42 11.47 18.27 -12.10
C HIS A 42 11.20 16.91 -11.43
N TRP A 43 10.71 16.91 -10.19
CA TRP A 43 10.46 15.67 -9.43
C TRP A 43 9.18 14.93 -9.83
N ARG A 44 8.24 15.61 -10.50
CA ARG A 44 6.92 15.05 -10.85
C ARG A 44 7.00 13.84 -11.75
N TRP A 45 7.94 13.85 -12.70
CA TRP A 45 8.17 12.71 -13.58
C TRP A 45 8.66 11.47 -12.82
N PHE A 46 9.37 11.64 -11.70
CA PHE A 46 9.78 10.53 -10.84
C PHE A 46 8.63 9.93 -10.04
N GLY A 47 7.51 10.64 -9.87
CA GLY A 47 6.31 10.12 -9.21
C GLY A 47 5.45 9.21 -10.10
N VAL A 48 5.50 9.39 -11.43
CA VAL A 48 4.70 8.62 -12.39
C VAL A 48 5.00 7.12 -12.33
N ILE A 49 6.28 6.75 -12.34
CA ILE A 49 6.72 5.35 -12.33
C ILE A 49 6.25 4.60 -11.06
N PRO A 50 6.55 5.06 -9.83
CA PRO A 50 6.10 4.39 -8.61
C PRO A 50 4.57 4.40 -8.49
N PHE A 51 3.87 5.44 -8.97
CA PHE A 51 2.41 5.46 -8.97
C PHE A 51 1.82 4.29 -9.78
N PHE A 52 2.20 4.15 -11.05
CA PHE A 52 1.68 3.06 -11.90
C PHE A 52 2.20 1.68 -11.46
N ALA A 53 3.44 1.58 -11.00
CA ALA A 53 3.98 0.35 -10.44
C ALA A 53 3.19 -0.09 -9.20
N GLY A 54 2.82 0.86 -8.33
CA GLY A 54 1.98 0.62 -7.16
C GLY A 54 0.60 0.09 -7.52
N ILE A 55 -0.09 0.71 -8.49
CA ILE A 55 -1.37 0.23 -9.02
C ILE A 55 -1.24 -1.21 -9.52
N ALA A 56 -0.23 -1.47 -10.35
CA ALA A 56 -0.01 -2.79 -10.93
C ALA A 56 0.24 -3.85 -9.85
N LEU A 57 1.03 -3.53 -8.82
CA LEU A 57 1.34 -4.45 -7.73
C LEU A 57 0.11 -4.77 -6.87
N VAL A 58 -0.70 -3.76 -6.53
CA VAL A 58 -1.95 -3.95 -5.79
C VAL A 58 -2.94 -4.78 -6.61
N ALA A 59 -3.12 -4.46 -7.89
CA ALA A 59 -4.05 -5.16 -8.77
C ALA A 59 -3.65 -6.63 -8.95
N THR A 60 -2.40 -6.90 -9.33
CA THR A 60 -1.91 -8.27 -9.58
C THR A 60 -1.80 -9.08 -8.29
N GLY A 61 -1.40 -8.47 -7.17
CA GLY A 61 -1.39 -9.12 -5.87
C GLY A 61 -2.79 -9.50 -5.40
N ARG A 62 -3.75 -8.56 -5.49
CA ARG A 62 -5.16 -8.84 -5.16
C ARG A 62 -5.74 -9.95 -6.03
N GLN A 63 -5.48 -9.92 -7.33
CA GLN A 63 -5.90 -10.99 -8.25
C GLN A 63 -5.30 -12.35 -7.87
N ALA A 64 -4.01 -12.39 -7.51
CA ALA A 64 -3.37 -13.63 -7.06
C ALA A 64 -4.04 -14.19 -5.80
N MET A 65 -4.36 -13.34 -4.82
CA MET A 65 -5.04 -13.76 -3.59
C MET A 65 -6.45 -14.31 -3.88
N ILE A 66 -7.24 -13.60 -4.69
CA ILE A 66 -8.59 -14.03 -5.07
C ILE A 66 -8.54 -15.36 -5.83
N LYS A 67 -7.61 -15.51 -6.77
CA LYS A 67 -7.44 -16.73 -7.57
C LYS A 67 -7.13 -17.96 -6.70
N HIS A 68 -6.40 -17.78 -5.61
CA HIS A 68 -6.04 -18.88 -4.70
C HIS A 68 -7.02 -19.00 -3.50
N GLY A 69 -8.11 -18.23 -3.49
CA GLY A 69 -9.14 -18.33 -2.45
C GLY A 69 -8.69 -17.88 -1.07
N THR A 70 -7.69 -17.01 -0.98
CA THR A 70 -7.24 -16.43 0.30
C THR A 70 -7.83 -15.04 0.53
N ASN A 71 -7.92 -14.65 1.80
CA ASN A 71 -8.55 -13.41 2.21
C ASN A 71 -7.66 -12.20 1.89
N VAL A 72 -8.16 -11.26 1.08
CA VAL A 72 -7.48 -9.99 0.81
C VAL A 72 -7.49 -9.08 2.03
N ASN A 73 -8.51 -9.22 2.88
CA ASN A 73 -8.63 -8.46 4.12
C ASN A 73 -7.60 -8.98 5.16
N PRO A 74 -6.61 -8.17 5.57
CA PRO A 74 -5.58 -8.61 6.51
C PRO A 74 -6.09 -8.87 7.93
N THR A 75 -7.34 -8.47 8.25
CA THR A 75 -7.98 -8.78 9.53
C THR A 75 -8.59 -10.19 9.57
N GLN A 76 -8.66 -10.86 8.42
CA GLN A 76 -9.13 -12.24 8.31
C GLN A 76 -7.94 -13.19 8.26
N PRO A 77 -8.08 -14.41 8.81
CA PRO A 77 -6.99 -15.38 8.80
C PRO A 77 -6.61 -15.79 7.37
N THR A 78 -5.31 -15.97 7.14
CA THR A 78 -4.79 -16.49 5.87
C THR A 78 -5.17 -17.97 5.75
N THR A 79 -5.93 -18.32 4.72
CA THR A 79 -6.37 -19.70 4.47
C THR A 79 -5.42 -20.48 3.57
N VAL A 80 -4.73 -19.78 2.67
CA VAL A 80 -3.78 -20.34 1.71
C VAL A 80 -2.58 -19.40 1.57
N ILE A 81 -1.37 -19.97 1.58
CA ILE A 81 -0.13 -19.25 1.25
C ILE A 81 -0.04 -19.13 -0.27
N VAL A 82 0.01 -17.90 -0.77
CA VAL A 82 0.14 -17.61 -2.21
C VAL A 82 1.59 -17.32 -2.53
N GLU A 83 2.18 -18.08 -3.44
CA GLU A 83 3.58 -17.92 -3.88
C GLU A 83 3.68 -17.45 -5.34
N THR A 84 2.54 -17.25 -6.01
CA THR A 84 2.48 -16.86 -7.42
C THR A 84 2.32 -15.35 -7.61
N GLY A 85 2.54 -14.86 -8.83
CA GLY A 85 2.49 -13.43 -9.14
C GLY A 85 3.54 -12.64 -8.34
N PRO A 86 3.20 -11.45 -7.81
CA PRO A 86 4.16 -10.61 -7.06
C PRO A 86 4.57 -11.20 -5.70
N PHE A 87 3.82 -12.18 -5.17
CA PHE A 87 4.17 -12.86 -3.92
C PHE A 87 5.47 -13.68 -4.00
N ARG A 88 5.96 -13.97 -5.21
CA ARG A 88 7.27 -14.62 -5.40
C ARG A 88 8.47 -13.74 -4.99
N PHE A 89 8.27 -12.42 -4.96
CA PHE A 89 9.34 -11.45 -4.69
C PHE A 89 9.24 -10.86 -3.27
N THR A 90 8.03 -10.77 -2.72
CA THR A 90 7.78 -10.22 -1.38
C THR A 90 6.58 -10.89 -0.74
N ARG A 91 6.61 -11.05 0.59
CA ARG A 91 5.48 -11.60 1.36
C ARG A 91 4.30 -10.63 1.46
N ASN A 92 4.53 -9.33 1.25
CA ASN A 92 3.56 -8.26 1.47
C ASN A 92 3.43 -7.33 0.24
N PRO A 93 3.10 -7.85 -0.96
CA PRO A 93 3.06 -7.06 -2.18
C PRO A 93 2.02 -5.93 -2.11
N LEU A 94 0.86 -6.14 -1.51
CA LEU A 94 -0.16 -5.09 -1.42
C LEU A 94 0.34 -3.88 -0.61
N TYR A 95 1.07 -4.10 0.49
CA TYR A 95 1.67 -3.02 1.26
C TYR A 95 2.77 -2.30 0.47
N LEU A 96 3.62 -3.04 -0.24
CA LEU A 96 4.61 -2.44 -1.12
C LEU A 96 3.96 -1.57 -2.20
N GLY A 97 2.85 -2.04 -2.78
CA GLY A 97 2.07 -1.28 -3.75
C GLY A 97 1.46 0.00 -3.16
N LEU A 98 0.92 -0.07 -1.93
CA LEU A 98 0.43 1.12 -1.22
C LEU A 98 1.54 2.13 -0.92
N THR A 99 2.73 1.65 -0.54
CA THR A 99 3.91 2.52 -0.33
C THR A 99 4.33 3.20 -1.62
N LEU A 100 4.38 2.47 -2.74
CA LEU A 100 4.71 3.04 -4.05
C LEU A 100 3.68 4.07 -4.51
N LEU A 101 2.39 3.79 -4.28
CA LEU A 101 1.31 4.76 -4.52
C LEU A 101 1.48 6.03 -3.68
N TYR A 102 1.75 5.88 -2.39
CA TYR A 102 1.98 7.01 -1.48
C TYR A 102 3.15 7.87 -1.94
N VAL A 103 4.30 7.25 -2.25
CA VAL A 103 5.50 7.96 -2.73
C VAL A 103 5.23 8.61 -4.09
N GLY A 104 4.60 7.90 -5.02
CA GLY A 104 4.26 8.43 -6.34
C GLY A 104 3.36 9.65 -6.26
N LEU A 105 2.29 9.59 -5.46
CA LEU A 105 1.39 10.72 -5.22
C LEU A 105 2.07 11.88 -4.49
N SER A 106 3.02 11.59 -3.60
CA SER A 106 3.75 12.65 -2.87
C SER A 106 4.74 13.41 -3.75
N LEU A 107 5.18 12.80 -4.86
CA LEU A 107 6.12 13.41 -5.81
C LEU A 107 5.43 14.10 -7.00
N LEU A 108 4.16 13.76 -7.28
CA LEU A 108 3.34 14.31 -8.38
C LEU A 108 2.71 15.67 -8.05
#